data_AF-A0A7C4MX91-F1
#
_entry.id   AF-A0A7C4MX91-F1
#
_cell.length_a   1.000
_cell.length_b   1.000
_cell.length_c   1.000
_cell.angle_alpha   90.00
_cell.angle_beta   90.00
_cell.angle_gamma   90.00
#
_symmetry.space_group_name_H-M   'P 1'
#
loop_
_entity.id
_entity.type
_entity.pdbx_description
1 polymer ?
#
loop_
_entity_poly.entity_id
_entity_poly.type
_entity_poly.pdbx_seq_one_letter_code
_entity_poly.pdbx_strand_id
1 'polypeptide(L)' 'MAAKISRRSFHTATASLAGLTALQASRAIGANDRIRVGFIGVGNRGMQVLEAFLRHSDCRPMVVCDIFEPHLAKAKE' A
#
# COMPACT_ATOMS: atom_id res chain seq x y z
N MET A 1 -5.86 -17.86 -44.76
CA MET A 1 -5.29 -16.58 -45.21
C MET A 1 -4.63 -15.91 -44.00
N ALA A 2 -3.30 -15.96 -43.86
CA ALA A 2 -2.63 -15.30 -42.74
C ALA A 2 -2.77 -13.78 -42.89
N ALA A 3 -3.28 -13.10 -41.86
CA ALA A 3 -3.39 -11.65 -41.88
C ALA A 3 -1.98 -11.04 -42.00
N LYS A 4 -1.74 -10.28 -43.08
CA LYS A 4 -0.45 -9.64 -43.35
C LYS A 4 -0.26 -8.52 -42.33
N ILE A 5 0.66 -8.69 -41.37
CA ILE A 5 0.96 -7.67 -40.35
C ILE A 5 1.44 -6.41 -41.06
N SER A 6 0.66 -5.34 -40.97
CA SER A 6 1.02 -4.01 -41.49
C SER A 6 1.71 -3.19 -40.40
N ARG A 7 2.64 -2.31 -40.79
CA ARG A 7 3.34 -1.40 -39.85
C ARG A 7 2.35 -0.64 -38.95
N ARG A 8 1.24 -0.17 -39.52
CA ARG A 8 0.17 0.51 -38.77
C ARG A 8 -0.46 -0.40 -37.73
N SER A 9 -0.83 -1.64 -38.10
CA SER A 9 -1.37 -2.64 -37.17
C SER A 9 -0.39 -2.97 -36.04
N PHE A 10 0.91 -3.03 -36.32
CA PHE A 10 1.94 -3.24 -35.31
C PHE A 10 2.02 -2.05 -34.35
N HIS A 11 2.08 -0.81 -34.85
CA HIS A 11 2.10 0.39 -34.00
C HIS A 11 0.85 0.49 -33.12
N THR A 12 -0.35 0.19 -33.65
CA THR A 12 -1.59 0.21 -32.86
C THR A 12 -1.59 -0.86 -31.77
N ALA A 13 -1.12 -2.08 -32.09
CA ALA A 13 -1.00 -3.16 -31.12
C ALA A 13 0.01 -2.82 -30.01
N THR A 14 1.19 -2.31 -30.35
CA THR A 14 2.22 -1.94 -29.38
C THR A 14 1.81 -0.75 -28.51
N ALA A 15 1.13 0.25 -29.08
CA ALA A 15 0.58 1.38 -28.33
C ALA A 15 -0.51 0.93 -27.34
N SER A 16 -1.35 -0.03 -27.72
CA SER A 16 -2.38 -0.58 -26.83
C SER A 16 -1.78 -1.32 -25.62
N LEU A 17 -0.69 -2.06 -25.82
CA LEU A 17 0.05 -2.73 -24.74
C LEU A 17 0.73 -1.73 -23.81
N ALA A 18 1.36 -0.69 -24.36
CA ALA A 18 1.96 0.39 -23.56
C ALA A 18 0.92 1.19 -22.75
N GLY A 19 -0.28 1.37 -23.28
CA GLY A 19 -1.39 2.01 -22.54
C GLY A 19 -1.84 1.18 -21.34
N LEU A 20 -1.87 -0.15 -21.46
CA LEU A 20 -2.23 -1.06 -20.36
C LEU A 20 -1.17 -1.08 -19.24
N THR A 21 0.12 -1.02 -19.59
CA THR A 21 1.19 -0.97 -18.58
C THR A 21 1.23 0.37 -17.85
N ALA A 22 0.96 1.48 -18.54
CA ALA A 22 0.85 2.80 -17.91
C ALA A 22 -0.34 2.89 -16.93
N LEU A 23 -1.50 2.31 -17.29
CA LEU A 23 -2.68 2.22 -16.41
C LEU A 23 -2.46 1.31 -15.19
N GLN A 24 -1.62 0.28 -15.30
CA GLN A 24 -1.19 -0.53 -14.16
C GLN A 24 -0.20 0.23 -13.27
N ALA A 25 0.77 0.93 -13.87
CA ALA A 25 1.74 1.74 -13.13
C ALA A 25 1.04 2.88 -12.35
N SER A 26 0.01 3.51 -12.90
CA SER A 26 -0.76 4.54 -12.19
C SER A 26 -1.54 4.00 -10.98
N ARG A 27 -1.92 2.72 -10.96
CA ARG A 27 -2.49 2.07 -9.77
C ARG A 27 -1.46 1.77 -8.68
N ALA A 28 -0.18 1.65 -9.06
CA ALA A 28 0.92 1.36 -8.14
C ALA A 28 1.55 2.63 -7.56
N ILE A 29 1.50 3.75 -8.28
CA ILE A 29 1.87 5.09 -7.77
C ILE A 29 0.91 5.42 -6.61
N GLY A 30 1.44 5.63 -5.41
CA GLY A 30 0.62 5.90 -4.22
C GLY A 30 0.43 4.72 -3.28
N ALA A 31 0.37 3.49 -3.80
CA ALA A 31 0.02 2.30 -3.02
C ALA A 31 1.09 1.93 -1.97
N ASN A 32 2.34 2.34 -2.20
CA ASN A 32 3.49 2.14 -1.33
C ASN A 32 3.98 3.43 -0.64
N ASP A 33 3.23 4.53 -0.72
CA ASP A 33 3.66 5.82 -0.15
C ASP A 33 3.68 5.80 1.38
N ARG A 34 3.02 4.80 2.00
CA ARG A 34 3.05 4.60 3.45
C ARG A 34 3.24 3.14 3.82
N ILE A 35 4.15 2.92 4.77
CA ILE A 35 4.42 1.63 5.38
C ILE A 35 3.30 1.32 6.37
N ARG A 36 2.60 0.18 6.18
CA ARG A 36 1.60 -0.31 7.13
C ARG A 36 2.30 -1.03 8.27
N VAL A 37 2.02 -0.63 9.50
CA VAL A 37 2.70 -1.13 10.70
C VAL A 37 1.69 -1.81 11.62
N GLY A 38 2.04 -2.97 12.14
CA GLY A 38 1.31 -3.64 13.22
C GLY A 38 2.07 -3.55 14.53
N PHE A 39 1.37 -3.34 15.64
CA PHE A 39 1.95 -3.25 16.98
C PHE A 39 1.53 -4.45 17.82
N ILE A 40 2.51 -5.11 18.44
CA ILE A 40 2.30 -6.23 19.37
C ILE A 40 2.88 -5.84 20.72
N GLY A 41 2.04 -5.84 21.75
CA GLY A 41 2.34 -5.26 23.06
C GLY A 41 2.18 -3.74 23.03
N VAL A 42 1.02 -3.25 23.47
CA VAL A 42 0.64 -1.82 23.49
C VAL A 42 0.38 -1.31 24.91
N GLY A 43 1.10 -1.86 25.90
CA GLY A 43 1.20 -1.30 27.25
C GLY A 43 2.07 -0.03 27.33
N ASN A 44 2.70 0.26 28.48
CA ASN A 44 3.43 1.50 28.75
C ASN A 44 4.35 1.99 27.61
N ARG A 45 5.40 1.22 27.29
CA ARG A 45 6.34 1.63 26.23
C ARG A 45 5.75 1.45 24.84
N GLY A 46 4.93 0.42 24.64
CA GLY A 46 4.26 0.16 23.37
C GLY A 46 3.40 1.33 22.91
N MET A 47 2.64 1.93 23.83
CA MET A 47 1.80 3.10 23.54
C MET A 47 2.64 4.32 23.15
N GLN A 48 3.74 4.59 23.84
CA GLN A 48 4.63 5.71 23.48
C GLN A 48 5.22 5.54 22.07
N VAL A 49 5.56 4.31 21.69
CA VAL A 49 6.07 4.01 20.34
C VAL A 49 4.93 4.14 19.32
N LEU A 50 3.73 3.62 19.61
CA LEU A 50 2.55 3.78 18.76
C LEU A 50 2.25 5.27 18.50
N GLU A 51 2.20 6.09 19.55
CA GLU A 51 2.00 7.54 19.45
C GLU A 51 3.11 8.23 18.66
N ALA A 52 4.36 7.76 18.77
CA ALA A 52 5.45 8.26 17.96
C ALA A 52 5.23 7.98 16.48
N PHE A 53 4.84 6.75 16.12
CA PHE A 53 4.59 6.34 14.75
C PHE A 53 3.38 7.03 14.12
N LEU A 54 2.37 7.43 14.90
CA LEU A 54 1.23 8.20 14.39
C LEU A 54 1.63 9.59 13.86
N ARG A 55 2.79 10.12 14.26
CA ARG A 55 3.31 11.41 13.76
C ARG A 55 4.07 11.31 12.44
N HIS A 56 4.39 10.09 12.00
CA HIS A 56 5.13 9.85 10.77
C HIS A 56 4.17 9.74 9.59
N SER A 57 4.29 10.64 8.60
CA SER A 57 3.39 10.69 7.44
C SER A 57 3.55 9.51 6.48
N ASP A 58 4.71 8.89 6.50
CA ASP A 58 5.11 7.70 5.74
C ASP A 58 4.80 6.38 6.46
N CYS A 59 4.27 6.44 7.68
CA CYS A 59 3.85 5.27 8.45
C CYS A 59 2.34 5.28 8.68
N ARG A 60 1.75 4.08 8.74
CA ARG A 60 0.34 3.91 9.08
C ARG A 60 0.17 2.71 10.01
N PRO A 61 0.05 2.93 11.33
CA PRO A 61 -0.41 1.90 12.24
C PRO A 61 -1.80 1.39 11.82
N MET A 62 -1.92 0.09 11.55
CA MET A 62 -3.15 -0.53 11.05
C MET A 62 -3.81 -1.47 12.04
N VAL A 63 -3.00 -2.12 12.88
CA VAL A 63 -3.46 -3.17 13.80
C VAL A 63 -2.67 -3.12 15.09
N VAL A 64 -3.33 -3.44 16.19
CA VAL A 64 -2.75 -3.57 17.53
C VAL A 64 -3.11 -4.93 18.12
N CYS A 65 -2.20 -5.49 18.90
CA CYS A 65 -2.35 -6.77 19.58
C CYS A 65 -1.78 -6.63 21.00
N ASP A 66 -2.50 -7.08 22.01
CA ASP A 66 -2.05 -7.21 23.40
C ASP A 66 -2.84 -8.34 24.07
N ILE A 67 -2.26 -8.99 25.07
CA ILE A 67 -2.95 -10.01 25.86
C ILE A 67 -3.88 -9.38 26.90
N PHE A 68 -3.57 -8.15 27.32
CA PHE A 68 -4.33 -7.44 28.34
C PHE A 68 -5.35 -6.51 27.69
N GLU A 69 -6.63 -6.87 27.79
CA GLU A 69 -7.75 -6.19 27.13
C GLU A 69 -7.78 -4.67 27.36
N PRO A 70 -7.49 -4.12 28.56
CA PRO A 70 -7.45 -2.67 28.76
C PRO A 70 -6.41 -1.94 27.89
N HIS A 71 -5.27 -2.57 27.57
CA HIS A 71 -4.29 -1.98 26.65
C HIS A 71 -4.83 -1.94 25.22
N LEU A 72 -5.53 -3.00 24.79
CA LEU A 72 -6.20 -3.02 23.48
C LEU A 72 -7.27 -1.94 23.37
N ALA A 73 -8.08 -1.75 24.41
CA ALA A 73 -9.12 -0.72 24.43
C ALA A 73 -8.49 0.67 24.33
N LYS A 74 -7.46 0.95 25.14
CA LYS A 74 -6.76 2.23 25.13
C LYS A 74 -6.07 2.52 23.80
N ALA A 75 -5.47 1.52 23.16
CA ALA A 75 -4.76 1.70 21.88
C ALA A 75 -5.70 1.91 20.68
N LYS A 76 -7.02 1.73 20.86
CA LYS A 76 -8.05 1.95 19.83
C LYS A 76 -8.77 3.30 19.95
N GLU A 77 -8.57 4.03 21.05
CA GLU A 77 -9.02 5.42 21.23
C GLU A 77 -8.15 6.38 20.38
#